data_AF-A0A8H4N903-F1
#
_entry.id   AF-A0A8H4N903-F1
#
_cell.length_a   1.000
_cell.length_b   1.000
_cell.length_c   1.000
_cell.angle_alpha   90.00
_cell.angle_beta   90.00
_cell.angle_gamma   90.00
#
_symmetry.space_group_name_H-M   'P 1'
#
loop_
_entity.id
_entity.type
_entity.pdbx_description
1 polymer ?
#
loop_
_entity_poly.entity_id
_entity_poly.type
_entity_poly.pdbx_seq_one_letter_code
_entity_poly.pdbx_strand_id
1 'polypeptide(L)'
;MADDPLLSDLCSICNRNPPKYCCPRDSVRTCSLPCYKRHQQWAQCNGKRDPAAFVKRSDLATPRGIDHDFNFLTGIERGLQRSDEDQGALARDNKKYEHTQARLRPYLQRNRIIVDRAPVGMSRQRLNNTRVTKSGSVRWTVEWLHEDASRDLHEADADRPITDLYSSLLADLSRKRKRTEQASERPTKHNKEEHVSIGAADSHQISVSGQPASQPVADDTQAVPTTVSNSADQSNLDAHSTQQSPPEGSTAVDVSDKAAEDKPDDGNAQTQTPIPSFYLLKPHTPSSQPRVLIPLDSSSTLTAALSSQVVLEYPTIKVLPRQAADAPLPDGFMLEEDYIRQTRQDVKELEALIGPDGQVMTAAKVRRDDDPADGAHGKVSKGAGDTGPVDDKKLLEVLARDLNARK
;
A
#
# COMPACT_ATOMS: atom_id res chain seq x y z
N MET A 1 -44.69 35.50 -40.83
CA MET A 1 -43.42 34.79 -41.04
C MET A 1 -42.96 34.28 -39.69
N ALA A 2 -42.54 33.02 -39.59
CA ALA A 2 -41.73 32.56 -38.47
C ALA A 2 -40.33 32.40 -39.04
N ASP A 3 -39.33 32.99 -38.39
CA ASP A 3 -37.95 32.87 -38.84
C ASP A 3 -37.43 31.48 -38.44
N ASP A 4 -37.24 30.60 -39.44
CA ASP A 4 -36.68 29.27 -39.21
C ASP A 4 -35.27 29.40 -38.62
N PRO A 5 -34.99 28.84 -37.42
CA PRO A 5 -33.74 29.06 -36.72
C PRO A 5 -32.57 28.44 -37.50
N LEU A 6 -31.62 29.29 -37.88
CA LEU A 6 -30.43 28.86 -38.63
C LEU A 6 -29.65 27.81 -37.81
N LEU A 7 -29.10 26.82 -38.52
CA LEU A 7 -28.36 25.71 -37.89
C LEU A 7 -27.12 26.17 -37.11
N SER A 8 -26.65 27.40 -37.37
CA SER A 8 -25.60 28.10 -36.62
C SER A 8 -25.97 28.47 -35.19
N ASP A 9 -27.26 28.56 -34.87
CA ASP A 9 -27.76 29.16 -33.64
C ASP A 9 -28.30 28.10 -32.66
N LEU A 10 -28.27 26.84 -33.10
CA LEU A 10 -28.57 25.64 -32.32
C LEU A 10 -27.27 24.99 -31.81
N CYS A 11 -27.41 24.10 -30.83
CA CYS A 11 -26.28 23.35 -30.28
C CYS A 11 -25.68 22.39 -31.32
N SER A 12 -24.43 22.67 -31.71
CA SER A 12 -23.58 21.91 -32.66
C SER A 12 -23.50 20.39 -32.53
N ILE A 13 -23.98 19.81 -31.42
CA ILE A 13 -23.92 18.38 -31.10
C ILE A 13 -25.30 17.71 -31.15
N CYS A 14 -26.40 18.48 -31.11
CA CYS A 14 -27.77 17.93 -31.08
C CYS A 14 -28.78 18.65 -31.98
N ASN A 15 -28.46 19.85 -32.50
CA ASN A 15 -29.22 20.64 -33.46
C ASN A 15 -30.72 20.80 -33.12
N ARG A 16 -31.06 20.89 -31.83
CA ARG A 16 -32.45 20.98 -31.33
C ARG A 16 -32.70 22.16 -30.39
N ASN A 17 -31.72 22.47 -29.54
CA ASN A 17 -31.84 23.51 -28.51
C ASN A 17 -30.77 24.59 -28.74
N PRO A 18 -31.04 25.86 -28.40
CA PRO A 18 -30.02 26.91 -28.40
C PRO A 18 -28.87 26.56 -27.43
N PRO A 19 -27.63 26.95 -27.73
CA PRO A 19 -26.48 26.70 -26.86
C PRO A 19 -26.55 27.54 -25.58
N LYS A 20 -26.02 26.98 -24.49
CA LYS A 20 -25.92 27.60 -23.15
C LYS A 20 -24.49 27.62 -22.61
N TYR A 21 -23.61 26.78 -23.15
CA TYR A 21 -22.24 26.59 -22.73
C TYR A 21 -21.31 26.64 -23.96
N CYS A 22 -20.08 27.07 -23.76
CA CYS A 22 -19.06 27.15 -24.80
C CYS A 22 -17.80 26.45 -24.27
N CYS A 23 -17.22 25.52 -25.05
CA CYS A 23 -15.98 24.88 -24.61
C CYS A 23 -14.82 25.88 -24.62
N PRO A 24 -14.01 25.95 -23.55
CA PRO A 24 -12.94 26.94 -23.46
C PRO A 24 -11.76 26.67 -24.41
N ARG A 25 -11.64 25.48 -25.02
CA ARG A 25 -10.52 25.10 -25.90
C ARG A 25 -10.77 25.42 -27.38
N ASP A 26 -11.90 24.98 -27.91
CA ASP A 26 -12.25 25.00 -29.33
C ASP A 26 -13.48 25.89 -29.63
N SER A 27 -14.03 26.54 -28.60
CA SER A 27 -15.23 27.39 -28.67
C SER A 27 -16.50 26.67 -29.14
N VAL A 28 -16.58 25.34 -29.03
CA VAL A 28 -17.75 24.56 -29.43
C VAL A 28 -18.96 24.88 -28.54
N ARG A 29 -20.02 25.41 -29.17
CA ARG A 29 -21.26 25.86 -28.51
C ARG A 29 -22.23 24.68 -28.28
N THR A 30 -22.58 24.44 -27.02
CA THR A 30 -23.41 23.29 -26.59
C THR A 30 -24.57 23.69 -25.65
N CYS A 31 -25.71 22.99 -25.68
CA CYS A 31 -26.90 23.35 -24.88
C CYS A 31 -26.92 22.77 -23.46
N SER A 32 -26.12 21.73 -23.17
CA SER A 32 -26.20 20.96 -21.93
C SER A 32 -24.94 20.12 -21.67
N LEU A 33 -24.71 19.73 -20.41
CA LEU A 33 -23.56 18.92 -20.00
C LEU A 33 -23.42 17.58 -20.75
N PRO A 34 -24.50 16.83 -21.10
CA PRO A 34 -24.39 15.66 -21.98
C PRO A 34 -23.87 16.00 -23.39
N CYS A 35 -24.30 17.13 -23.97
CA CYS A 35 -23.77 17.58 -25.27
C CYS A 35 -22.30 18.02 -25.13
N TYR A 36 -21.92 18.64 -24.02
CA TYR A 36 -20.53 18.96 -23.71
C TYR A 36 -19.67 17.70 -23.62
N LYS A 37 -20.03 16.71 -22.79
CA LYS A 37 -19.27 15.44 -22.69
C LYS A 37 -19.19 14.70 -24.04
N ARG A 38 -20.25 14.74 -24.84
CA ARG A 38 -20.28 14.15 -26.19
C ARG A 38 -19.34 14.86 -27.16
N HIS A 39 -19.21 16.20 -27.12
CA HIS A 39 -18.18 16.91 -27.90
C HIS A 39 -16.77 16.50 -27.46
N GLN A 40 -16.51 16.37 -26.15
CA GLN A 40 -15.19 15.98 -25.64
C GLN A 40 -14.76 14.60 -26.15
N GLN A 41 -15.70 13.65 -26.19
CA GLN A 41 -15.46 12.31 -26.73
C GLN A 41 -15.26 12.31 -28.26
N TRP A 42 -16.10 13.03 -28.99
CA TRP A 42 -16.10 13.03 -30.47
C TRP A 42 -14.96 13.85 -31.09
N ALA A 43 -14.65 15.02 -30.54
CA ALA A 43 -13.57 15.90 -30.99
C ALA A 43 -12.23 15.64 -30.27
N GLN A 44 -12.16 14.59 -29.44
CA GLN A 44 -11.01 14.28 -28.56
C GLN A 44 -10.57 15.50 -27.71
N CYS A 45 -11.52 16.34 -27.34
CA CYS A 45 -11.27 17.61 -26.68
C CYS A 45 -11.19 17.44 -25.16
N ASN A 46 -10.02 17.70 -24.58
CA ASN A 46 -9.78 17.63 -23.13
C ASN A 46 -10.61 18.65 -22.31
N GLY A 47 -11.28 19.61 -22.95
CA GLY A 47 -12.10 20.64 -22.30
C GLY A 47 -11.32 21.66 -21.47
N LYS A 48 -9.99 21.69 -21.56
CA LYS A 48 -9.10 22.66 -20.90
C LYS A 48 -8.55 23.63 -21.94
N ARG A 49 -8.32 24.90 -21.58
CA ARG A 49 -7.52 25.80 -22.42
C ARG A 49 -6.12 25.24 -22.58
N ASP A 50 -5.52 25.49 -23.73
CA ASP A 50 -4.10 25.25 -23.96
C ASP A 50 -3.32 26.51 -23.59
N PRO A 51 -2.51 26.52 -22.51
CA PRO A 51 -1.75 27.71 -22.10
C PRO A 51 -0.63 28.08 -23.09
N ALA A 52 -0.23 27.15 -23.96
CA ALA A 52 0.83 27.35 -24.95
C ALA A 52 0.28 27.75 -26.34
N ALA A 53 -1.03 27.98 -26.48
CA ALA A 53 -1.63 28.44 -27.72
C ALA A 53 -1.08 29.82 -28.14
N PHE A 54 -0.71 29.97 -29.42
CA PHE A 54 -0.15 31.22 -29.93
C PHE A 54 -1.16 32.37 -29.90
N VAL A 55 -0.85 33.40 -29.10
CA VAL A 55 -1.59 34.67 -29.04
C VAL A 55 -0.78 35.74 -29.78
N LYS A 56 -1.43 36.55 -30.63
CA LYS A 56 -0.75 37.66 -31.33
C LYS A 56 -0.34 38.74 -30.32
N ARG A 57 0.78 39.43 -30.58
CA ARG A 57 1.30 40.49 -29.71
C ARG A 57 0.33 41.65 -29.48
N SER A 58 -0.55 41.93 -30.45
CA SER A 58 -1.67 42.89 -30.32
C SER A 58 -2.69 42.48 -29.26
N ASP A 59 -2.96 41.17 -29.17
CA ASP A 59 -4.06 40.60 -28.41
C ASP A 59 -3.59 40.28 -26.98
N LEU A 60 -2.32 39.89 -26.84
CA LEU A 60 -1.61 39.71 -25.57
C LEU A 60 -1.45 41.03 -24.80
N ALA A 61 -1.25 42.15 -25.50
CA ALA A 61 -1.15 43.48 -24.92
C ALA A 61 -2.51 44.09 -24.47
N THR A 62 -3.59 43.31 -24.48
CA THR A 62 -4.89 43.69 -23.89
C THR A 62 -4.96 43.26 -22.43
N PRO A 63 -5.81 43.90 -21.58
CA PRO A 63 -6.01 43.47 -20.20
C PRO A 63 -6.35 41.97 -20.08
N ARG A 64 -7.20 41.45 -20.99
CA ARG A 64 -7.56 40.03 -21.08
C ARG A 64 -6.38 39.09 -21.34
N GLY A 65 -5.36 39.55 -22.06
CA GLY A 65 -4.11 38.81 -22.29
C GLY A 65 -3.26 38.76 -21.02
N ILE A 66 -3.13 39.90 -20.34
CA ILE A 66 -2.41 40.01 -19.06
C ILE A 66 -3.11 39.16 -17.98
N ASP A 67 -4.44 39.19 -17.90
CA ASP A 67 -5.25 38.37 -16.99
C ASP A 67 -5.01 36.86 -17.21
N HIS A 68 -4.87 36.42 -18.46
CA HIS A 68 -4.59 35.02 -18.78
C HIS A 68 -3.25 34.57 -18.21
N ASP A 69 -2.20 35.33 -18.50
CA ASP A 69 -0.83 34.99 -18.10
C ASP A 69 -0.65 35.12 -16.57
N PHE A 70 -1.29 36.11 -15.94
CA PHE A 70 -1.34 36.24 -14.48
C PHE A 70 -1.99 35.01 -13.82
N ASN A 71 -3.17 34.59 -14.30
CA ASN A 71 -3.84 33.39 -13.79
C ASN A 71 -3.03 32.11 -14.01
N PHE A 72 -2.26 32.02 -15.11
CA PHE A 72 -1.35 30.90 -15.36
C PHE A 72 -0.16 30.89 -14.40
N LEU A 73 0.53 32.03 -14.23
CA LEU A 73 1.70 32.17 -13.35
C LEU A 73 1.33 31.95 -11.87
N THR A 74 0.27 32.60 -11.38
CA THR A 74 -0.26 32.35 -10.03
C THR A 74 -0.81 30.93 -9.87
N GLY A 75 -1.25 30.28 -10.95
CA GLY A 75 -1.60 28.87 -10.97
C GLY A 75 -0.39 27.95 -10.73
N ILE A 76 0.75 28.25 -11.36
CA ILE A 76 2.03 27.54 -11.15
C ILE A 76 2.55 27.79 -9.73
N GLU A 77 2.59 29.05 -9.29
CA GLU A 77 3.04 29.45 -7.95
C GLU A 77 2.27 28.70 -6.84
N ARG A 78 0.93 28.66 -6.93
CA ARG A 78 0.08 27.90 -6.01
C ARG A 78 0.28 26.39 -6.11
N GLY A 79 0.71 25.87 -7.26
CA GLY A 79 1.08 24.47 -7.45
C GLY A 79 2.41 24.13 -6.75
N LEU A 80 3.40 25.00 -6.86
CA LEU A 80 4.70 24.88 -6.19
C LEU A 80 4.55 25.01 -4.67
N GLN A 81 3.87 26.05 -4.18
CA GLN A 81 3.60 26.24 -2.75
C GLN A 81 2.96 25.01 -2.10
N ARG A 82 1.94 24.42 -2.75
CA ARG A 82 1.32 23.17 -2.28
C ARG A 82 2.28 21.98 -2.30
N SER A 83 3.14 21.89 -3.31
CA SER A 83 4.14 20.82 -3.42
C SER A 83 5.20 20.92 -2.31
N ASP A 84 5.57 22.13 -1.90
CA ASP A 84 6.50 22.39 -0.81
C ASP A 84 5.83 22.19 0.57
N GLU A 85 4.55 22.54 0.71
CA GLU A 85 3.73 22.24 1.88
C GLU A 85 3.55 20.73 2.07
N ASP A 86 3.24 19.99 1.00
CA ASP A 86 3.14 18.53 0.99
C ASP A 86 4.50 17.87 1.29
N GLN A 87 5.61 18.36 0.70
CA GLN A 87 6.95 17.90 1.07
C GLN A 87 7.28 18.18 2.54
N GLY A 88 6.90 19.35 3.06
CA GLY A 88 7.04 19.70 4.47
C GLY A 88 6.23 18.80 5.40
N ALA A 89 5.01 18.40 4.99
CA ALA A 89 4.20 17.42 5.71
C ALA A 89 4.83 16.02 5.67
N LEU A 90 5.24 15.54 4.48
CA LEU A 90 5.91 14.25 4.29
C LEU A 90 7.22 14.16 5.08
N ALA A 91 8.02 15.24 5.14
CA ALA A 91 9.25 15.30 5.93
C ALA A 91 8.97 15.23 7.44
N ARG A 92 7.93 15.92 7.92
CA ARG A 92 7.47 15.84 9.32
C ARG A 92 6.99 14.43 9.67
N ASP A 93 6.23 13.78 8.80
CA ASP A 93 5.70 12.45 9.04
C ASP A 93 6.77 11.36 8.93
N ASN A 94 7.72 11.48 8.01
CA ASN A 94 8.90 10.62 7.95
C ASN A 94 9.72 10.70 9.25
N LYS A 95 9.87 11.90 9.84
CA LYS A 95 10.53 12.09 11.15
C LYS A 95 9.75 11.46 12.31
N LYS A 96 8.41 11.50 12.30
CA LYS A 96 7.56 10.78 13.28
C LYS A 96 7.72 9.25 13.13
N TYR A 97 7.70 8.78 11.89
CA TYR A 97 7.89 7.36 11.54
C TYR A 97 9.28 6.86 12.00
N GLU A 98 10.35 7.59 11.69
CA GLU A 98 11.71 7.25 12.13
C GLU A 98 11.82 7.21 13.67
N HIS A 99 11.25 8.19 14.38
CA HIS A 99 11.22 8.17 15.84
C HIS A 99 10.44 6.96 16.40
N THR A 100 9.31 6.61 15.80
CA THR A 100 8.52 5.43 16.18
C THR A 100 9.30 4.14 15.95
N GLN A 101 9.98 4.02 14.81
CA GLN A 101 10.85 2.89 14.46
C GLN A 101 12.09 2.81 15.37
N ALA A 102 12.67 3.94 15.79
CA ALA A 102 13.76 3.97 16.76
C ALA A 102 13.34 3.42 18.14
N ARG A 103 12.09 3.67 18.56
CA ARG A 103 11.51 3.07 19.79
C ARG A 103 11.21 1.58 19.65
N LEU A 104 10.95 1.07 18.44
CA LEU A 104 10.73 -0.37 18.18
C LEU A 104 12.03 -1.18 18.17
N ARG A 105 13.16 -0.59 17.75
CA ARG A 105 14.46 -1.27 17.58
C ARG A 105 14.87 -2.19 18.76
N PRO A 106 14.75 -1.81 20.05
CA PRO A 106 15.14 -2.70 21.16
C PRO A 106 14.27 -3.96 21.28
N TYR A 107 12.96 -3.86 21.01
CA TYR A 107 12.04 -5.00 21.00
C TYR A 107 12.36 -5.94 19.82
N LEU A 108 12.59 -5.37 18.63
CA LEU A 108 12.96 -6.15 17.43
C LEU A 108 14.27 -6.92 17.66
N GLN A 109 15.29 -6.27 18.21
CA GLN A 109 16.57 -6.89 18.55
C GLN A 109 16.42 -7.99 19.63
N ARG A 110 15.66 -7.74 20.71
CA ARG A 110 15.43 -8.72 21.78
C ARG A 110 14.75 -10.00 21.26
N ASN A 111 13.82 -9.86 20.33
CA ASN A 111 13.03 -10.96 19.78
C ASN A 111 13.57 -11.47 18.43
N ARG A 112 14.76 -11.03 18.00
CA ARG A 112 15.42 -11.40 16.73
C ARG A 112 14.56 -11.18 15.47
N ILE A 113 13.65 -10.21 15.50
CA ILE A 113 12.77 -9.89 14.37
C ILE A 113 13.50 -8.91 13.45
N ILE A 114 13.65 -9.27 12.17
CA ILE A 114 14.26 -8.40 11.15
C ILE A 114 13.13 -7.69 10.41
N VAL A 115 13.16 -6.36 10.36
CA VAL A 115 12.18 -5.55 9.63
C VAL A 115 12.87 -4.76 8.52
N ASP A 116 12.68 -5.21 7.29
CA ASP A 116 13.08 -4.48 6.09
C ASP A 116 12.05 -3.39 5.82
N ARG A 117 12.48 -2.14 5.66
CA ARG A 117 11.54 -1.02 5.47
C ARG A 117 11.10 -0.89 4.01
N ALA A 118 9.83 -0.62 3.81
CA ALA A 118 9.30 -0.22 2.52
C ALA A 118 9.82 1.20 2.15
N PRO A 119 10.15 1.47 0.87
CA PRO A 119 10.58 2.80 0.44
C PRO A 119 9.59 3.91 0.77
N VAL A 120 10.12 5.10 1.06
CA VAL A 120 9.33 6.25 1.53
C VAL A 120 8.26 6.62 0.50
N GLY A 121 7.02 6.81 0.98
CA GLY A 121 5.87 7.17 0.16
C GLY A 121 5.11 5.98 -0.44
N MET A 122 5.66 4.76 -0.43
CA MET A 122 4.91 3.57 -0.86
C MET A 122 3.75 3.25 0.10
N SER A 123 2.66 2.69 -0.44
CA SER A 123 1.45 2.36 0.31
C SER A 123 1.71 1.48 1.53
N ARG A 124 2.66 0.52 1.44
CA ARG A 124 3.02 -0.36 2.56
C ARG A 124 3.63 0.42 3.73
N GLN A 125 4.51 1.39 3.46
CA GLN A 125 5.06 2.29 4.48
C GLN A 125 3.96 3.20 5.06
N ARG A 126 3.17 3.84 4.19
CA ARG A 126 2.11 4.80 4.58
C ARG A 126 0.97 4.19 5.40
N LEU A 127 0.75 2.88 5.27
CA LEU A 127 -0.26 2.14 6.03
C LEU A 127 0.28 1.54 7.35
N ASN A 128 1.59 1.60 7.59
CA ASN A 128 2.17 1.04 8.80
C ASN A 128 1.92 1.93 10.02
N ASN A 129 1.16 1.40 10.98
CA ASN A 129 0.83 2.03 12.26
C ASN A 129 1.51 1.31 13.44
N THR A 130 2.45 0.39 13.17
CA THR A 130 3.21 -0.36 14.18
C THR A 130 3.91 0.59 15.17
N ARG A 131 3.68 0.39 16.47
CA ARG A 131 4.15 1.29 17.52
C ARG A 131 4.28 0.63 18.89
N VAL A 132 5.18 1.16 19.72
CA VAL A 132 5.23 0.84 21.16
C VAL A 132 4.10 1.59 21.88
N THR A 133 3.26 0.87 22.64
CA THR A 133 2.16 1.45 23.41
C THR A 133 2.67 2.21 24.66
N LYS A 134 1.75 2.74 25.48
CA LYS A 134 2.10 3.32 26.79
C LYS A 134 2.49 2.26 27.84
N SER A 135 2.11 0.99 27.67
CA SER A 135 2.45 -0.11 28.58
C SER A 135 3.76 -0.82 28.24
N GLY A 136 4.45 -0.41 27.16
CA GLY A 136 5.70 -1.03 26.70
C GLY A 136 5.53 -2.19 25.72
N SER A 137 4.35 -2.83 25.68
CA SER A 137 4.01 -3.79 24.61
C SER A 137 4.06 -3.13 23.23
N VAL A 138 4.36 -3.94 22.20
CA VAL A 138 4.24 -3.51 20.81
C VAL A 138 2.85 -3.79 20.29
N ARG A 139 2.31 -2.85 19.51
CA ARG A 139 1.16 -3.06 18.65
C ARG A 139 1.64 -3.08 17.20
N TRP A 140 1.44 -4.20 16.53
CA TRP A 140 1.78 -4.41 15.13
C TRP A 140 0.63 -4.04 14.22
N THR A 141 0.94 -3.47 13.06
CA THR A 141 0.08 -3.59 11.89
C THR A 141 0.23 -5.01 11.33
N VAL A 142 -0.86 -5.62 10.88
CA VAL A 142 -0.86 -6.96 10.25
C VAL A 142 -1.73 -6.94 9.00
N GLU A 143 -1.20 -7.40 7.86
CA GLU A 143 -1.96 -7.65 6.63
C GLU A 143 -2.46 -9.11 6.65
N TRP A 144 -3.76 -9.31 6.82
CA TRP A 144 -4.39 -10.63 6.76
C TRP A 144 -4.83 -10.90 5.33
N LEU A 145 -4.36 -12.01 4.75
CA LEU A 145 -4.81 -12.51 3.44
C LEU A 145 -5.77 -13.67 3.67
N HIS A 146 -7.03 -13.52 3.27
CA HIS A 146 -8.03 -14.58 3.36
C HIS A 146 -7.95 -15.53 2.15
N GLU A 147 -8.72 -16.61 2.16
CA GLU A 147 -8.74 -17.63 1.10
C GLU A 147 -9.10 -17.03 -0.27
N ASP A 148 -10.14 -16.20 -0.31
CA ASP A 148 -10.67 -15.43 -1.45
C ASP A 148 -9.75 -14.32 -2.01
N ALA A 149 -8.49 -14.28 -1.56
CA ALA A 149 -7.49 -13.25 -1.84
C ALA A 149 -7.86 -11.82 -1.39
N SER A 150 -8.94 -11.65 -0.62
CA SER A 150 -9.21 -10.39 0.07
C SER A 150 -8.14 -10.09 1.11
N ARG A 151 -8.00 -8.80 1.44
CA ARG A 151 -6.95 -8.29 2.34
C ARG A 151 -7.52 -7.32 3.35
N ASP A 152 -7.32 -7.62 4.63
CA ASP A 152 -7.68 -6.71 5.71
C ASP A 152 -6.44 -6.30 6.52
N LEU A 153 -6.36 -5.02 6.84
CA LEU A 153 -5.28 -4.45 7.63
C LEU A 153 -5.77 -4.22 9.06
N HIS A 154 -5.09 -4.82 10.03
CA HIS A 154 -5.49 -4.82 11.44
C HIS A 154 -4.38 -4.30 12.37
N GLU A 155 -4.75 -3.87 13.57
CA GLU A 155 -3.79 -3.54 14.64
C GLU A 155 -3.81 -4.61 15.75
N ALA A 156 -2.79 -5.46 15.76
CA ALA A 156 -2.63 -6.56 16.70
C ALA A 156 -1.72 -6.20 17.88
N ASP A 157 -2.10 -6.56 19.11
CA ASP A 157 -1.18 -6.55 20.25
C ASP A 157 -0.19 -7.73 20.12
N ALA A 158 1.11 -7.47 20.22
CA ALA A 158 2.16 -8.46 19.91
C ALA A 158 2.19 -9.68 20.85
N ASP A 159 1.67 -9.51 22.07
CA ASP A 159 1.76 -10.50 23.15
C ASP A 159 0.52 -11.42 23.22
N ARG A 160 -0.43 -11.28 22.27
CA ARG A 160 -1.62 -12.14 22.12
C ARG A 160 -1.38 -13.31 21.16
N PRO A 161 -2.11 -14.44 21.31
CA PRO A 161 -2.04 -15.56 20.37
C PRO A 161 -2.70 -15.21 19.02
N ILE A 162 -2.21 -15.81 17.94
CA ILE A 162 -2.69 -15.52 16.56
C ILE A 162 -4.19 -15.75 16.40
N THR A 163 -4.74 -16.80 17.03
CA THR A 163 -6.18 -17.12 16.97
C THR A 163 -7.06 -16.00 17.55
N ASP A 164 -6.66 -15.37 18.66
CA ASP A 164 -7.40 -14.25 19.27
C ASP A 164 -7.35 -13.00 18.41
N LEU A 165 -6.20 -12.76 17.76
CA LEU A 165 -6.00 -11.62 16.86
C LEU A 165 -6.89 -11.76 15.61
N TYR A 166 -6.94 -12.95 15.02
CA TYR A 166 -7.85 -13.23 13.90
C TYR A 166 -9.33 -13.15 14.31
N SER A 167 -9.68 -13.68 15.48
CA SER A 167 -11.04 -13.57 16.04
C SER A 167 -11.46 -12.12 16.28
N SER A 168 -10.51 -11.27 16.72
CA SER A 168 -10.71 -9.83 16.90
C SER A 168 -10.97 -9.12 15.56
N LEU A 169 -10.22 -9.46 14.50
CA LEU A 169 -10.47 -8.97 13.14
C LEU A 169 -11.88 -9.35 12.67
N LEU A 170 -12.28 -10.63 12.78
CA LEU A 170 -13.62 -11.08 12.37
C LEU A 170 -14.74 -10.33 13.13
N ALA A 171 -14.53 -10.04 14.41
CA ALA A 171 -15.45 -9.23 15.20
C ALA A 171 -15.48 -7.75 14.77
N ASP A 172 -14.36 -7.17 14.34
CA ASP A 172 -14.32 -5.82 13.72
C ASP A 172 -15.05 -5.80 12.37
N LEU A 173 -14.84 -6.80 11.50
CA LEU A 173 -15.50 -6.92 10.20
C LEU A 173 -17.02 -7.08 10.33
N SER A 174 -17.47 -7.93 11.25
CA SER A 174 -18.90 -8.08 11.58
C SER A 174 -19.52 -6.76 12.06
N ARG A 175 -18.79 -5.99 12.89
CA ARG A 175 -19.23 -4.66 13.36
C ARG A 175 -19.23 -3.60 12.25
N LYS A 176 -18.26 -3.61 11.32
CA LYS A 176 -18.27 -2.75 10.12
C LYS A 176 -19.51 -3.06 9.27
N ARG A 177 -19.73 -4.34 8.93
CA ARG A 177 -20.85 -4.80 8.09
C ARG A 177 -22.22 -4.41 8.65
N LYS A 178 -22.49 -4.69 9.94
CA LYS A 178 -23.74 -4.30 10.60
C LYS A 178 -24.00 -2.79 10.58
N ARG A 179 -22.96 -1.96 10.66
CA ARG A 179 -23.10 -0.50 10.53
C ARG A 179 -23.45 -0.06 9.12
N THR A 180 -22.93 -0.72 8.08
CA THR A 180 -23.29 -0.46 6.68
C THR A 180 -24.72 -0.88 6.38
N GLU A 181 -25.13 -2.06 6.86
CA GLU A 181 -26.51 -2.56 6.72
C GLU A 181 -27.52 -1.61 7.41
N GLN A 182 -27.27 -1.23 8.68
CA GLN A 182 -28.10 -0.25 9.40
C GLN A 182 -28.08 1.17 8.82
N ALA A 183 -27.07 1.53 8.02
CA ALA A 183 -27.06 2.80 7.29
C ALA A 183 -27.96 2.75 6.04
N SER A 184 -28.14 1.56 5.44
CA SER A 184 -28.99 1.34 4.27
C SER A 184 -30.48 1.22 4.61
N GLU A 185 -30.83 0.85 5.85
CA GLU A 185 -32.22 0.63 6.27
C GLU A 185 -32.93 1.91 6.80
N ARG A 186 -32.21 3.02 6.95
CA ARG A 186 -32.84 4.30 7.37
C ARG A 186 -33.62 4.93 6.20
N PRO A 187 -34.93 5.22 6.35
CA PRO A 187 -35.73 5.77 5.27
C PRO A 187 -35.21 7.16 4.86
N THR A 188 -34.80 7.28 3.60
CA THR A 188 -34.23 8.51 3.05
C THR A 188 -35.29 9.60 2.92
N LYS A 189 -35.33 10.56 3.86
CA LYS A 189 -35.82 11.90 3.54
C LYS A 189 -34.91 12.47 2.45
N HIS A 190 -35.49 12.96 1.36
CA HIS A 190 -34.73 13.48 0.23
C HIS A 190 -33.80 14.63 0.67
N ASN A 191 -32.50 14.38 0.58
CA ASN A 191 -31.57 15.31 -0.08
C ASN A 191 -30.64 14.48 -0.98
N LYS A 192 -30.26 15.06 -2.13
CA LYS A 192 -29.74 14.30 -3.27
C LYS A 192 -28.27 14.64 -3.53
N GLU A 193 -27.36 13.86 -2.95
CA GLU A 193 -25.97 13.78 -3.40
C GLU A 193 -25.52 12.33 -3.49
N GLU A 194 -24.95 11.96 -4.64
CA GLU A 194 -24.48 10.60 -4.94
C GLU A 194 -22.99 10.49 -4.58
N HIS A 195 -22.61 9.46 -3.80
CA HIS A 195 -21.20 9.16 -3.55
C HIS A 195 -20.85 7.78 -4.14
N VAL A 196 -20.12 7.78 -5.25
CA VAL A 196 -19.84 6.58 -6.06
C VAL A 196 -18.69 5.76 -5.46
N SER A 197 -18.88 4.44 -5.39
CA SER A 197 -17.85 3.47 -5.03
C SER A 197 -17.02 3.04 -6.24
N ILE A 198 -15.73 2.76 -6.06
CA ILE A 198 -14.87 2.15 -7.10
C ILE A 198 -14.01 1.05 -6.44
N GLY A 199 -14.05 -0.15 -7.03
CA GLY A 199 -13.14 -1.27 -6.75
C GLY A 199 -11.96 -1.33 -7.73
N ALA A 200 -11.04 -2.28 -7.55
CA ALA A 200 -9.76 -2.36 -8.28
C ALA A 200 -9.71 -3.51 -9.33
N ALA A 201 -8.56 -3.60 -10.03
CA ALA A 201 -8.16 -4.50 -11.13
C ALA A 201 -8.43 -3.94 -12.56
N ASP A 202 -7.50 -4.00 -13.54
CA ASP A 202 -6.06 -4.32 -13.51
C ASP A 202 -5.29 -3.67 -14.70
N SER A 203 -3.97 -3.53 -14.55
CA SER A 203 -2.88 -3.39 -15.55
C SER A 203 -3.15 -2.92 -16.99
N HIS A 204 -2.56 -1.78 -17.38
CA HIS A 204 -1.31 -1.77 -18.20
C HIS A 204 -0.71 -0.35 -18.44
N GLN A 205 0.60 -0.24 -18.22
CA GLN A 205 1.62 0.71 -18.76
C GLN A 205 1.31 2.21 -19.05
N ILE A 206 1.84 3.07 -18.16
CA ILE A 206 2.65 4.30 -18.43
C ILE A 206 2.19 5.29 -19.52
N SER A 207 1.75 6.50 -19.10
CA SER A 207 2.30 7.78 -19.59
C SER A 207 1.89 9.00 -18.73
N VAL A 208 2.78 10.00 -18.69
CA VAL A 208 2.91 11.10 -17.73
C VAL A 208 1.81 12.20 -17.79
N SER A 209 1.48 12.78 -16.62
CA SER A 209 1.06 14.19 -16.35
C SER A 209 -0.39 14.50 -15.92
N GLY A 210 -0.53 15.34 -14.88
CA GLY A 210 -1.38 16.54 -14.96
C GLY A 210 -2.84 16.52 -14.46
N GLN A 211 -3.12 16.07 -13.23
CA GLN A 211 -4.31 16.55 -12.49
C GLN A 211 -4.12 18.03 -12.06
N PRO A 212 -5.20 18.83 -12.00
CA PRO A 212 -5.92 18.96 -10.73
C PRO A 212 -7.47 19.01 -10.87
N ALA A 213 -8.15 19.02 -9.72
CA ALA A 213 -9.60 19.08 -9.57
C ALA A 213 -10.16 20.51 -9.38
N SER A 214 -11.49 20.66 -9.30
CA SER A 214 -12.15 21.92 -8.94
C SER A 214 -13.55 21.70 -8.34
N GLN A 215 -13.83 22.41 -7.24
CA GLN A 215 -15.19 22.87 -6.89
C GLN A 215 -15.19 24.43 -6.92
N PRO A 216 -16.33 25.09 -7.18
CA PRO A 216 -16.42 26.54 -7.31
C PRO A 216 -16.60 27.26 -5.95
N VAL A 217 -16.48 28.59 -5.97
CA VAL A 217 -16.59 29.51 -4.82
C VAL A 217 -17.62 30.60 -5.07
N ALA A 218 -18.20 31.13 -3.99
CA ALA A 218 -19.04 32.34 -3.89
C ALA A 218 -19.23 32.68 -2.39
N ASP A 219 -19.41 33.92 -1.93
CA ASP A 219 -18.98 35.23 -2.45
C ASP A 219 -18.89 36.24 -1.26
N ASP A 220 -18.50 37.49 -1.51
CA ASP A 220 -18.08 38.51 -0.52
C ASP A 220 -19.20 39.08 0.41
N THR A 221 -18.80 39.61 1.59
CA THR A 221 -19.27 40.88 2.21
C THR A 221 -18.51 41.15 3.53
N GLN A 222 -18.00 42.38 3.72
CA GLN A 222 -17.27 42.83 4.92
C GLN A 222 -18.16 43.50 5.98
N ALA A 223 -17.78 43.38 7.27
CA ALA A 223 -18.04 44.40 8.30
C ALA A 223 -17.10 44.28 9.53
N VAL A 224 -16.51 45.41 9.95
CA VAL A 224 -15.81 45.66 11.23
C VAL A 224 -16.06 47.14 11.58
N PRO A 225 -16.17 47.58 12.86
CA PRO A 225 -15.01 47.80 13.76
C PRO A 225 -15.39 47.61 15.28
N THR A 226 -14.64 47.89 16.36
CA THR A 226 -13.20 48.10 16.70
C THR A 226 -13.02 47.98 18.23
N THR A 227 -11.83 47.58 18.71
CA THR A 227 -11.23 47.93 20.04
C THR A 227 -11.95 47.47 21.33
N VAL A 228 -11.36 47.44 22.55
CA VAL A 228 -10.02 47.82 23.07
C VAL A 228 -9.51 46.77 24.12
N SER A 229 -8.28 46.96 24.63
CA SER A 229 -7.52 46.03 25.49
C SER A 229 -7.69 46.22 27.02
N ASN A 230 -6.96 45.38 27.79
CA ASN A 230 -6.54 45.50 29.21
C ASN A 230 -7.48 44.92 30.30
N SER A 231 -7.03 44.57 31.51
CA SER A 231 -5.79 43.90 32.02
C SER A 231 -5.88 43.74 33.54
N ALA A 232 -5.42 42.61 34.11
CA ALA A 232 -5.27 42.34 35.55
C ALA A 232 -6.62 42.34 36.37
N ASP A 233 -6.69 41.89 37.63
CA ASP A 233 -5.62 41.46 38.55
C ASP A 233 -6.06 40.35 39.55
N GLN A 234 -5.06 39.80 40.27
CA GLN A 234 -5.01 39.12 41.59
C GLN A 234 -6.28 39.12 42.49
N SER A 235 -6.51 38.16 43.42
CA SER A 235 -5.80 36.93 43.91
C SER A 235 -6.77 36.13 44.86
N ASN A 236 -6.47 35.31 45.89
CA ASN A 236 -5.24 34.90 46.64
C ASN A 236 -5.53 33.67 47.58
N LEU A 237 -4.48 32.95 48.01
CA LEU A 237 -4.36 32.05 49.22
C LEU A 237 -5.36 30.86 49.37
N ASP A 238 -5.08 29.73 50.04
CA ASP A 238 -3.86 29.11 50.63
C ASP A 238 -4.09 27.56 50.69
N ALA A 239 -3.10 26.67 50.50
CA ALA A 239 -2.12 26.11 51.46
C ALA A 239 -2.75 25.28 52.63
N HIS A 240 -2.19 24.15 53.13
CA HIS A 240 -0.88 23.51 52.91
C HIS A 240 -0.88 22.00 53.35
N SER A 241 -0.07 21.14 52.68
CA SER A 241 0.82 20.07 53.23
C SER A 241 0.38 18.98 54.26
N THR A 242 1.04 17.80 54.42
CA THR A 242 1.98 16.96 53.62
C THR A 242 2.34 15.67 54.39
N GLN A 243 2.56 14.52 53.70
CA GLN A 243 3.18 13.24 54.20
C GLN A 243 2.36 12.44 55.26
N GLN A 244 2.63 11.14 55.57
CA GLN A 244 3.81 10.27 55.35
C GLN A 244 3.44 8.77 55.14
N SER A 245 4.41 7.84 55.09
CA SER A 245 4.23 6.36 54.88
C SER A 245 5.48 5.60 55.36
N PRO A 246 5.57 4.24 55.26
CA PRO A 246 4.75 3.13 55.79
C PRO A 246 5.47 2.47 57.03
N PRO A 247 5.21 1.21 57.50
CA PRO A 247 5.70 -0.04 56.83
C PRO A 247 4.90 -1.38 57.05
N GLU A 248 5.25 -2.40 56.23
CA GLU A 248 5.41 -3.87 56.45
C GLU A 248 4.53 -4.73 57.44
N GLY A 249 4.29 -6.03 57.12
CA GLY A 249 3.90 -7.04 58.15
C GLY A 249 3.14 -8.34 57.75
N SER A 250 3.79 -9.32 57.10
CA SER A 250 3.51 -10.77 56.92
C SER A 250 2.34 -11.56 57.60
N THR A 251 1.87 -12.60 56.87
CA THR A 251 1.26 -13.90 57.33
C THR A 251 -0.14 -13.89 57.99
N ALA A 252 -0.96 -14.97 58.02
CA ALA A 252 -0.79 -16.39 57.63
C ALA A 252 -2.07 -17.01 56.98
N VAL A 253 -2.05 -18.33 56.73
CA VAL A 253 -3.10 -19.18 56.10
C VAL A 253 -4.35 -19.45 56.96
N ASP A 254 -5.44 -19.86 56.29
CA ASP A 254 -6.40 -20.86 56.79
C ASP A 254 -6.87 -21.78 55.64
N VAL A 255 -7.39 -22.98 55.96
CA VAL A 255 -7.73 -24.07 55.01
C VAL A 255 -9.04 -24.75 55.40
N SER A 256 -9.90 -25.06 54.41
CA SER A 256 -10.96 -26.06 54.57
C SER A 256 -11.41 -26.66 53.24
N ASP A 257 -11.29 -27.98 53.13
CA ASP A 257 -11.87 -28.80 52.05
C ASP A 257 -13.40 -28.89 52.14
N LYS A 258 -14.05 -29.08 50.98
CA LYS A 258 -14.94 -30.24 50.83
C LYS A 258 -15.11 -30.66 49.37
N ALA A 259 -15.27 -31.97 49.17
CA ALA A 259 -15.26 -32.61 47.86
C ALA A 259 -16.65 -32.97 47.33
N ALA A 260 -16.74 -32.97 45.99
CA ALA A 260 -17.56 -33.79 45.09
C ALA A 260 -18.94 -34.30 45.52
N GLU A 261 -19.92 -34.07 44.64
CA GLU A 261 -20.80 -35.13 44.15
C GLU A 261 -21.09 -34.90 42.64
N ASP A 262 -21.41 -35.97 41.91
CA ASP A 262 -21.38 -36.03 40.44
C ASP A 262 -22.71 -36.53 39.85
N LYS A 263 -23.13 -35.97 38.70
CA LYS A 263 -24.06 -36.61 37.74
C LYS A 263 -24.06 -35.93 36.35
N PRO A 264 -24.30 -36.66 35.25
CA PRO A 264 -24.10 -36.18 33.87
C PRO A 264 -25.43 -35.83 33.13
N ASP A 265 -25.31 -35.70 31.80
CA ASP A 265 -26.28 -35.21 30.79
C ASP A 265 -26.54 -33.68 30.85
N ASP A 266 -26.55 -32.94 29.74
CA ASP A 266 -27.01 -33.31 28.39
C ASP A 266 -26.03 -32.86 27.26
N GLY A 267 -26.11 -33.51 26.10
CA GLY A 267 -25.15 -33.42 24.99
C GLY A 267 -25.29 -32.21 24.08
N ASN A 268 -24.91 -31.02 24.54
CA ASN A 268 -24.78 -29.85 23.66
C ASN A 268 -23.64 -30.04 22.64
N ALA A 269 -23.99 -30.42 21.41
CA ALA A 269 -23.07 -30.58 20.30
C ALA A 269 -22.42 -29.24 19.91
N GLN A 270 -21.30 -28.92 20.54
CA GLN A 270 -20.46 -27.78 20.19
C GLN A 270 -20.09 -27.87 18.70
N THR A 271 -20.65 -26.97 17.89
CA THR A 271 -20.24 -26.78 16.50
C THR A 271 -18.82 -26.23 16.51
N GLN A 272 -17.83 -27.14 16.50
CA GLN A 272 -16.42 -26.82 16.39
C GLN A 272 -16.18 -26.12 15.06
N THR A 273 -16.15 -24.78 15.08
CA THR A 273 -15.72 -24.01 13.93
C THR A 273 -14.28 -24.42 13.61
N PRO A 274 -13.97 -24.84 12.38
CA PRO A 274 -12.67 -25.44 12.06
C PRO A 274 -11.57 -24.40 12.29
N ILE A 275 -10.74 -24.61 13.31
CA ILE A 275 -9.67 -23.69 13.74
C ILE A 275 -8.72 -23.46 12.56
N PRO A 276 -8.70 -22.27 11.94
CA PRO A 276 -8.00 -22.06 10.68
C PRO A 276 -6.48 -22.20 10.83
N SER A 277 -5.83 -22.59 9.73
CA SER A 277 -4.38 -22.69 9.65
C SER A 277 -3.78 -21.34 9.27
N PHE A 278 -2.72 -20.93 9.96
CA PHE A 278 -2.06 -19.63 9.78
C PHE A 278 -0.66 -19.79 9.19
N TYR A 279 -0.30 -18.92 8.25
CA TYR A 279 1.02 -18.95 7.59
C TYR A 279 1.57 -17.53 7.42
N LEU A 280 2.83 -17.29 7.81
CA LEU A 280 3.52 -16.04 7.49
C LEU A 280 4.03 -16.10 6.04
N LEU A 281 3.77 -15.05 5.27
CA LEU A 281 4.30 -14.90 3.91
C LEU A 281 5.76 -14.40 3.97
N LYS A 282 6.69 -15.17 3.40
CA LYS A 282 8.12 -14.80 3.37
C LYS A 282 8.37 -13.64 2.37
N PRO A 283 9.05 -12.54 2.79
CA PRO A 283 9.40 -11.44 1.89
C PRO A 283 10.51 -11.83 0.90
N HIS A 284 10.70 -11.00 -0.12
CA HIS A 284 11.73 -11.13 -1.17
C HIS A 284 11.72 -12.45 -1.96
N THR A 285 10.60 -13.16 -1.93
CA THR A 285 10.36 -14.32 -2.79
C THR A 285 10.30 -13.89 -4.25
N PRO A 286 11.09 -14.50 -5.16
CA PRO A 286 11.19 -14.05 -6.54
C PRO A 286 9.90 -14.36 -7.31
N SER A 287 9.42 -13.44 -8.14
CA SER A 287 8.13 -13.57 -8.83
C SER A 287 8.06 -14.68 -9.89
N SER A 288 9.17 -15.38 -10.13
CA SER A 288 9.27 -16.58 -10.97
C SER A 288 8.98 -17.89 -10.21
N GLN A 289 8.86 -17.85 -8.88
CA GLN A 289 8.61 -19.00 -8.02
C GLN A 289 7.30 -18.82 -7.22
N PRO A 290 6.71 -19.92 -6.69
CA PRO A 290 5.58 -19.84 -5.78
C PRO A 290 5.88 -18.99 -4.53
N ARG A 291 4.84 -18.37 -3.98
CA ARG A 291 4.92 -17.58 -2.74
C ARG A 291 5.20 -18.49 -1.54
N VAL A 292 6.34 -18.29 -0.89
CA VAL A 292 6.78 -19.11 0.23
C VAL A 292 6.00 -18.77 1.50
N LEU A 293 5.41 -19.80 2.10
CA LEU A 293 4.63 -19.77 3.33
C LEU A 293 5.38 -20.48 4.47
N ILE A 294 5.35 -19.87 5.65
CA ILE A 294 5.96 -20.37 6.88
C ILE A 294 4.81 -20.74 7.82
N PRO A 295 4.61 -22.04 8.16
CA PRO A 295 3.56 -22.46 9.08
C PRO A 295 3.68 -21.77 10.45
N LEU A 296 2.57 -21.28 10.98
CA LEU A 296 2.49 -20.68 12.31
C LEU A 296 1.61 -21.53 13.22
N ASP A 297 2.05 -21.77 14.45
CA ASP A 297 1.17 -22.34 15.47
C ASP A 297 0.07 -21.34 15.86
N SER A 298 -1.17 -21.82 15.88
CA SER A 298 -2.37 -21.03 16.18
C SER A 298 -2.42 -20.54 17.63
N SER A 299 -1.73 -21.21 18.56
CA SER A 299 -1.64 -20.81 19.98
C SER A 299 -0.47 -19.86 20.28
N SER A 300 0.53 -19.81 19.39
CA SER A 300 1.72 -18.97 19.56
C SER A 300 1.38 -17.47 19.53
N THR A 301 2.12 -16.68 20.32
CA THR A 301 1.97 -15.22 20.31
C THR A 301 2.57 -14.61 19.04
N LEU A 302 2.05 -13.46 18.60
CA LEU A 302 2.58 -12.78 17.42
C LEU A 302 4.08 -12.45 17.57
N THR A 303 4.55 -12.07 18.76
CA THR A 303 5.99 -11.91 19.06
C THR A 303 6.78 -13.20 18.83
N ALA A 304 6.25 -14.37 19.22
CA ALA A 304 6.92 -15.65 19.04
C ALA A 304 6.92 -16.10 17.56
N ALA A 305 5.80 -15.93 16.86
CA ALA A 305 5.64 -16.28 15.45
C ALA A 305 6.51 -15.46 14.49
N LEU A 306 6.85 -14.21 14.85
CA LEU A 306 7.77 -13.36 14.11
C LEU A 306 9.23 -13.50 14.55
N SER A 307 9.50 -14.27 15.61
CA SER A 307 10.84 -14.46 16.16
C SER A 307 11.77 -15.10 15.12
N SER A 308 12.96 -14.52 14.95
CA SER A 308 13.96 -14.96 13.96
C SER A 308 13.50 -14.90 12.49
N GLN A 309 12.38 -14.23 12.19
CA GLN A 309 11.86 -14.06 10.84
C GLN A 309 12.17 -12.67 10.25
N VAL A 310 12.15 -12.60 8.91
CA VAL A 310 12.26 -11.35 8.14
C VAL A 310 10.87 -10.88 7.74
N VAL A 311 10.59 -9.60 7.96
CA VAL A 311 9.31 -8.95 7.71
C VAL A 311 9.53 -7.70 6.86
N LEU A 312 8.83 -7.58 5.72
CA LEU A 312 8.81 -6.33 4.96
C LEU A 312 7.77 -5.37 5.57
N GLU A 313 8.23 -4.33 6.27
CA GLU A 313 7.47 -3.23 6.90
C GLU A 313 6.50 -3.63 8.03
N TYR A 314 5.61 -4.58 7.76
CA TYR A 314 4.69 -5.24 8.69
C TYR A 314 4.43 -6.69 8.22
N PRO A 315 4.08 -7.62 9.12
CA PRO A 315 3.80 -9.01 8.73
C PRO A 315 2.57 -9.15 7.83
N THR A 316 2.65 -10.10 6.90
CA THR A 316 1.53 -10.52 6.04
C THR A 316 1.22 -11.99 6.37
N ILE A 317 0.04 -12.26 6.93
CA ILE A 317 -0.38 -13.61 7.36
C ILE A 317 -1.48 -14.11 6.41
N LYS A 318 -1.22 -15.23 5.72
CA LYS A 318 -2.24 -15.97 4.97
C LYS A 318 -3.01 -16.86 5.95
N VAL A 319 -4.33 -16.82 5.85
CA VAL A 319 -5.25 -17.70 6.56
C VAL A 319 -5.84 -18.68 5.55
N LEU A 320 -5.84 -19.96 5.91
CA LEU A 320 -6.48 -21.04 5.17
C LEU A 320 -7.49 -21.77 6.08
N PRO A 321 -8.55 -22.38 5.52
CA PRO A 321 -9.40 -23.29 6.28
C PRO A 321 -8.58 -24.45 6.84
N ARG A 322 -9.09 -25.13 7.87
CA ARG A 322 -8.38 -26.24 8.51
C ARG A 322 -8.36 -27.49 7.63
N GLN A 323 -7.41 -27.53 6.71
CA GLN A 323 -7.11 -28.72 5.91
C GLN A 323 -6.39 -29.77 6.77
N ALA A 324 -6.31 -31.01 6.28
CA ALA A 324 -5.46 -32.05 6.89
C ALA A 324 -3.97 -31.67 6.77
N ALA A 325 -3.11 -32.25 7.60
CA ALA A 325 -1.67 -31.92 7.61
C ALA A 325 -0.98 -32.16 6.25
N ASP A 326 -1.45 -33.16 5.50
CA ASP A 326 -0.91 -33.58 4.20
C ASP A 326 -1.68 -32.99 3.00
N ALA A 327 -2.56 -32.00 3.22
CA ALA A 327 -3.35 -31.40 2.15
C ALA A 327 -2.49 -30.44 1.29
N PRO A 328 -2.70 -30.39 -0.04
CA PRO A 328 -1.94 -29.52 -0.92
C PRO A 328 -2.28 -28.04 -0.67
N LEU A 329 -1.24 -27.22 -0.55
CA LEU A 329 -1.39 -25.76 -0.57
C LEU A 329 -2.06 -25.29 -1.88
N PRO A 330 -2.81 -24.17 -1.87
CA PRO A 330 -3.36 -23.58 -3.09
C PRO A 330 -2.27 -23.24 -4.13
N ASP A 331 -2.63 -23.31 -5.41
CA ASP A 331 -1.73 -23.02 -6.52
C ASP A 331 -1.01 -21.67 -6.37
N GLY A 332 0.29 -21.68 -6.68
CA GLY A 332 1.15 -20.49 -6.56
C GLY A 332 1.70 -20.24 -5.14
N PHE A 333 1.53 -21.15 -4.19
CA PHE A 333 2.19 -21.14 -2.88
C PHE A 333 3.08 -22.39 -2.68
N MET A 334 4.08 -22.30 -1.80
CA MET A 334 4.94 -23.42 -1.38
C MET A 334 5.37 -23.26 0.08
N LEU A 335 5.80 -24.34 0.76
CA LEU A 335 6.33 -24.24 2.13
C LEU A 335 7.78 -23.75 2.15
N GLU A 336 8.18 -23.09 3.25
CA GLU A 336 9.57 -22.68 3.49
C GLU A 336 10.55 -23.86 3.50
N GLU A 337 10.16 -25.03 3.99
CA GLU A 337 11.02 -26.21 3.94
C GLU A 337 11.35 -26.62 2.50
N ASP A 338 10.34 -26.70 1.62
CA ASP A 338 10.52 -27.08 0.22
C ASP A 338 11.33 -26.01 -0.53
N TYR A 339 11.11 -24.73 -0.22
CA TYR A 339 11.91 -23.63 -0.76
C TYR A 339 13.38 -23.72 -0.33
N ILE A 340 13.67 -24.05 0.93
CA ILE A 340 15.03 -24.24 1.43
C ILE A 340 15.67 -25.50 0.81
N ARG A 341 14.91 -26.58 0.60
CA ARG A 341 15.38 -27.79 -0.09
C ARG A 341 15.73 -27.49 -1.55
N GLN A 342 14.84 -26.81 -2.29
CA GLN A 342 15.07 -26.40 -3.67
C GLN A 342 16.28 -25.47 -3.78
N THR A 343 16.32 -24.37 -3.01
CA THR A 343 17.44 -23.42 -3.01
C THR A 343 18.78 -24.10 -2.71
N ARG A 344 18.81 -25.09 -1.80
CA ARG A 344 20.02 -25.88 -1.50
C ARG A 344 20.41 -26.85 -2.62
N GLN A 345 19.47 -27.28 -3.46
CA GLN A 345 19.77 -28.09 -4.64
C GLN A 345 20.28 -27.20 -5.78
N ASP A 346 19.58 -26.09 -6.06
CA ASP A 346 19.97 -25.08 -7.05
C ASP A 346 21.40 -24.57 -6.81
N VAL A 347 21.76 -24.30 -5.54
CA VAL A 347 23.13 -23.87 -5.17
C VAL A 347 24.16 -24.97 -5.41
N LYS A 348 23.89 -26.24 -5.08
CA LYS A 348 24.81 -27.35 -5.35
C LYS A 348 25.02 -27.59 -6.85
N GLU A 349 23.96 -27.48 -7.63
CA GLU A 349 24.03 -27.62 -9.10
C GLU A 349 24.83 -26.45 -9.70
N LEU A 350 24.65 -25.23 -9.17
CA LEU A 350 25.47 -24.07 -9.56
C LEU A 350 26.94 -24.22 -9.13
N GLU A 351 27.24 -24.72 -7.93
CA GLU A 351 28.60 -25.02 -7.48
C GLU A 351 29.28 -26.07 -8.37
N ALA A 352 28.56 -27.14 -8.74
CA ALA A 352 29.04 -28.15 -9.68
C ALA A 352 29.29 -27.60 -11.09
N LEU A 353 28.51 -26.60 -11.53
CA LEU A 353 28.70 -25.90 -12.80
C LEU A 353 29.82 -24.84 -12.78
N ILE A 354 30.18 -24.29 -11.62
CA ILE A 354 31.26 -23.29 -11.49
C ILE A 354 32.64 -23.95 -11.35
N GLY A 355 32.70 -25.15 -10.76
CA GLY A 355 33.92 -25.92 -10.60
C GLY A 355 34.91 -25.33 -9.57
N PRO A 356 35.96 -26.08 -9.19
CA PRO A 356 36.91 -25.65 -8.17
C PRO A 356 37.74 -24.41 -8.57
N ASP A 357 37.94 -24.21 -9.88
CA ASP A 357 38.75 -23.12 -10.44
C ASP A 357 37.95 -21.82 -10.67
N GLY A 358 36.66 -21.78 -10.31
CA GLY A 358 35.78 -20.63 -10.57
C GLY A 358 35.49 -20.37 -12.06
N GLN A 359 35.67 -21.39 -12.91
CA GLN A 359 35.60 -21.29 -14.37
C GLN A 359 34.37 -22.04 -14.88
N VAL A 360 33.32 -21.30 -15.22
CA VAL A 360 31.99 -21.84 -15.60
C VAL A 360 32.10 -22.95 -16.64
N MET A 361 31.73 -24.17 -16.23
CA MET A 361 31.71 -25.38 -17.04
C MET A 361 30.57 -25.30 -18.05
N THR A 362 30.85 -24.72 -19.22
CA THR A 362 29.93 -24.84 -20.36
C THR A 362 29.61 -26.32 -20.62
N ALA A 363 28.36 -26.65 -20.93
CA ALA A 363 27.88 -28.03 -21.06
C ALA A 363 28.58 -28.87 -22.15
N ALA A 364 29.42 -28.24 -22.99
CA ALA A 364 30.30 -28.89 -23.95
C ALA A 364 31.60 -29.47 -23.35
N LYS A 365 31.96 -29.09 -22.11
CA LYS A 365 33.17 -29.56 -21.41
C LYS A 365 32.91 -30.83 -20.60
N VAL A 366 31.74 -30.92 -19.95
CA VAL A 366 31.25 -32.07 -19.15
C VAL A 366 31.17 -33.40 -19.94
N ARG A 367 31.22 -33.34 -21.28
CA ARG A 367 31.19 -34.51 -22.19
C ARG A 367 32.55 -34.84 -22.82
N ARG A 368 33.66 -34.63 -22.11
CA ARG A 368 35.03 -34.84 -22.65
C ARG A 368 35.97 -35.69 -21.81
N ASP A 369 35.64 -35.96 -20.55
CA ASP A 369 36.56 -36.63 -19.61
C ASP A 369 36.24 -38.14 -19.43
N ASP A 370 35.16 -38.64 -20.05
CA ASP A 370 34.69 -40.04 -20.01
C ASP A 370 34.61 -40.69 -21.42
N ASP A 371 35.68 -40.67 -22.22
CA ASP A 371 35.93 -41.69 -23.27
C ASP A 371 37.36 -41.60 -23.88
N PRO A 372 38.14 -42.71 -23.93
CA PRO A 372 39.46 -42.75 -24.56
C PRO A 372 39.47 -43.39 -25.98
N ALA A 373 40.02 -42.66 -26.95
CA ALA A 373 40.11 -43.03 -28.39
C ALA A 373 38.74 -43.07 -29.12
N ASP A 374 38.65 -43.03 -30.47
CA ASP A 374 39.68 -43.08 -31.51
C ASP A 374 39.39 -42.05 -32.63
N GLY A 375 40.36 -41.79 -33.53
CA GLY A 375 40.32 -40.67 -34.49
C GLY A 375 39.79 -41.00 -35.89
N ALA A 376 38.92 -40.13 -36.43
CA ALA A 376 38.63 -40.06 -37.87
C ALA A 376 38.24 -38.64 -38.31
N HIS A 377 38.53 -38.26 -39.56
CA HIS A 377 38.24 -36.92 -40.10
C HIS A 377 36.78 -36.76 -40.55
N GLY A 378 36.09 -35.74 -40.02
CA GLY A 378 34.76 -35.30 -40.48
C GLY A 378 34.72 -33.80 -40.78
N LYS A 379 34.70 -33.41 -42.06
CA LYS A 379 34.77 -32.02 -42.52
C LYS A 379 33.37 -31.41 -42.68
N VAL A 380 32.93 -30.58 -41.73
CA VAL A 380 31.60 -29.93 -41.74
C VAL A 380 31.70 -28.44 -42.10
N SER A 381 30.65 -27.92 -42.75
CA SER A 381 30.66 -26.64 -43.46
C SER A 381 30.51 -25.40 -42.56
N LYS A 382 31.09 -24.28 -43.02
CA LYS A 382 31.06 -22.97 -42.36
C LYS A 382 29.70 -22.29 -42.60
N GLY A 383 28.81 -22.33 -41.60
CA GLY A 383 27.55 -21.56 -41.56
C GLY A 383 27.71 -20.27 -40.76
N ALA A 384 27.00 -19.20 -41.13
CA ALA A 384 27.13 -17.89 -40.50
C ALA A 384 26.27 -17.75 -39.23
N GLY A 385 26.84 -17.17 -38.17
CA GLY A 385 26.17 -16.93 -36.88
C GLY A 385 27.10 -16.62 -35.71
N ASP A 386 28.31 -16.12 -35.98
CA ASP A 386 29.35 -15.91 -34.96
C ASP A 386 29.15 -14.61 -34.17
N THR A 387 28.16 -14.61 -33.26
CA THR A 387 28.26 -13.80 -32.05
C THR A 387 29.16 -14.56 -31.07
N GLY A 388 30.48 -14.31 -31.18
CA GLY A 388 31.49 -14.98 -30.36
C GLY A 388 31.26 -14.85 -28.85
N PRO A 389 31.93 -15.67 -28.03
CA PRO A 389 31.69 -15.74 -26.59
C PRO A 389 31.79 -14.36 -25.94
N VAL A 390 30.72 -13.98 -25.23
CA VAL A 390 30.65 -12.71 -24.52
C VAL A 390 31.73 -12.70 -23.44
N ASP A 391 32.62 -11.73 -23.52
CA ASP A 391 33.78 -11.59 -22.64
C ASP A 391 33.30 -11.13 -21.24
N ASP A 392 33.12 -12.10 -20.33
CA ASP A 392 32.55 -11.90 -18.98
C ASP A 392 33.24 -10.77 -18.21
N LYS A 393 34.53 -10.54 -18.45
CA LYS A 393 35.30 -9.45 -17.84
C LYS A 393 34.80 -8.07 -18.28
N LYS A 394 34.42 -7.90 -19.55
CA LYS A 394 33.79 -6.65 -20.04
C LYS A 394 32.39 -6.49 -19.48
N LEU A 395 31.64 -7.57 -19.33
CA LEU A 395 30.30 -7.52 -18.76
C LEU A 395 30.33 -7.09 -17.29
N LEU A 396 31.29 -7.62 -16.52
CA LEU A 396 31.60 -7.15 -15.15
C LEU A 396 32.11 -5.70 -15.11
N GLU A 397 32.98 -5.28 -16.05
CA GLU A 397 33.48 -3.89 -16.12
C GLU A 397 32.37 -2.88 -16.42
N VAL A 398 31.43 -3.22 -17.29
CA VAL A 398 30.24 -2.40 -17.60
C VAL A 398 29.32 -2.31 -16.39
N LEU A 399 29.00 -3.43 -15.74
CA LEU A 399 28.18 -3.42 -14.51
C LEU A 399 28.84 -2.63 -13.37
N ALA A 400 30.17 -2.70 -13.24
CA ALA A 400 30.93 -1.91 -12.26
C ALA A 400 30.93 -0.40 -12.56
N ARG A 401 30.87 0.00 -13.84
CA ARG A 401 30.62 1.41 -14.22
C ARG A 401 29.21 1.84 -13.83
N ASP A 402 28.19 1.07 -14.21
CA ASP A 402 26.78 1.42 -13.95
C ASP A 402 26.44 1.50 -12.46
N LEU A 403 27.08 0.69 -11.61
CA LEU A 403 26.93 0.77 -10.16
C LEU A 403 27.62 2.00 -9.54
N ASN A 404 28.75 2.44 -10.10
CA ASN A 404 29.42 3.66 -9.64
C ASN A 404 28.81 4.95 -10.23
N ALA A 405 28.09 4.86 -11.35
CA ALA A 405 27.33 5.96 -11.95
C ALA A 405 26.02 6.31 -11.21
N ARG A 406 25.75 5.67 -10.06
CA ARG A 406 24.54 5.86 -9.22
C ARG A 406 24.86 6.30 -7.78
N LYS A 407 25.98 7.01 -7.59
CA LYS A 407 26.39 7.64 -6.32
C LYS A 407 26.40 9.16 -6.44
#